data_AF-A0A0U3EDQ6-F1
#
_entry.id   AF-A0A0U3EDQ6-F1
#
_cell.length_a   1.000
_cell.length_b   1.000
_cell.length_c   1.000
_cell.angle_alpha   90.00
_cell.angle_beta   90.00
_cell.angle_gamma   90.00
#
_symmetry.space_group_name_H-M   'P 1'
#
loop_
_entity.id
_entity.type
_entity.pdbx_description
1 polymer ?
#
loop_
_entity_poly.entity_id
_entity_poly.type
_entity_poly.pdbx_seq_one_letter_code
_entity_poly.pdbx_strand_id
1 'polypeptide(L)'
;MMFRKTTLALALGLASLAAQAASFNFNGQLDAGPLLGQSFSGQYSYADAALGGVGSESLSLTSFSLSFLGHNYGLADASLAPTADFQDGVFLGLSYQYASPTAQLNMTSGSFDASDAYLKYQPTSGIESSGAYAISAVPEPSSWALSLAGLLALGMLVRRRQA
;
A
#
# COMPACT_ATOMS: atom_id res chain seq x y z
N MET A 1 44.01 25.12 25.53
CA MET A 1 42.53 25.16 25.38
C MET A 1 42.07 23.89 24.70
N MET A 2 41.34 23.02 25.40
CA MET A 2 40.98 21.68 24.95
C MET A 2 39.49 21.49 25.24
N PHE A 3 38.63 21.86 24.28
CA PHE A 3 37.19 21.62 24.35
C PHE A 3 36.81 20.36 23.55
N ARG A 4 36.01 19.54 24.22
CA ARG A 4 35.77 18.11 24.06
C ARG A 4 34.86 17.79 22.86
N LYS A 5 35.20 16.73 22.12
CA LYS A 5 34.57 16.26 20.87
C LYS A 5 33.29 15.42 21.06
N THR A 6 32.41 15.72 22.02
CA THR A 6 31.39 14.75 22.50
C THR A 6 29.91 15.10 22.23
N THR A 7 29.58 15.97 21.27
CA THR A 7 28.18 16.41 21.07
C THR A 7 27.48 15.92 19.81
N LEU A 8 28.15 15.24 18.87
CA LEU A 8 27.53 14.89 17.57
C LEU A 8 26.78 13.55 17.52
N ALA A 9 26.90 12.71 18.56
CA ALA A 9 26.33 11.34 18.53
C ALA A 9 24.83 11.28 18.89
N LEU A 10 24.27 12.30 19.53
CA LEU A 10 22.89 12.25 20.06
C LEU A 10 21.81 12.70 19.06
N ALA A 11 22.18 13.40 17.98
CA ALA A 11 21.23 13.92 17.00
C ALA A 11 20.72 12.86 16.00
N LEU A 12 21.40 11.71 15.88
CA LEU A 12 21.01 10.64 14.95
C LEU A 12 19.99 9.64 15.53
N GLY A 13 19.71 9.68 16.84
CA GLY A 13 18.87 8.68 17.52
C GLY A 13 17.37 9.00 17.56
N LEU A 14 16.96 10.24 17.24
CA LEU A 14 15.57 10.70 17.45
C LEU A 14 14.73 10.80 16.16
N ALA A 15 15.28 10.41 15.01
CA ALA A 15 14.60 10.57 13.71
C ALA A 15 13.68 9.39 13.31
N SER A 16 13.51 8.36 14.14
CA SER A 16 12.99 7.06 13.68
C SER A 16 11.66 6.59 14.29
N LEU A 17 10.83 7.47 14.87
CA LEU A 17 9.57 7.07 15.51
C LEU A 17 8.33 7.81 14.97
N ALA A 18 8.34 8.20 13.68
CA ALA A 18 7.07 8.54 13.05
C ALA A 18 6.27 7.24 12.83
N ALA A 19 5.05 7.18 13.34
CA ALA A 19 4.07 6.18 12.90
C ALA A 19 3.95 6.32 11.37
N GLN A 20 4.34 5.27 10.64
CA GLN A 20 4.54 5.35 9.19
C GLN A 20 3.33 4.71 8.49
N ALA A 21 2.79 5.41 7.49
CA ALA A 21 1.71 4.88 6.67
C ALA A 21 2.35 3.96 5.62
N ALA A 22 2.10 2.66 5.74
CA ALA A 22 2.57 1.71 4.74
C ALA A 22 1.84 1.98 3.42
N SER A 23 2.61 2.21 2.34
CA SER A 23 2.10 2.56 1.03
C SER A 23 2.34 1.43 0.04
N PHE A 24 1.30 1.06 -0.71
CA PHE A 24 1.30 -0.09 -1.59
C PHE A 24 0.71 0.29 -2.94
N ASN A 25 1.26 -0.30 -4.00
CA ASN A 25 0.66 -0.27 -5.32
C ASN A 25 -0.02 -1.61 -5.59
N PHE A 26 -1.07 -1.58 -6.39
CA PHE A 26 -1.67 -2.80 -6.92
C PHE A 26 -1.98 -2.63 -8.41
N ASN A 27 -1.93 -3.75 -9.12
CA ASN A 27 -2.33 -3.81 -10.52
C ASN A 27 -2.98 -5.15 -10.81
N GLY A 28 -3.87 -5.17 -11.78
CA GLY A 28 -4.58 -6.35 -12.21
C GLY A 28 -5.18 -6.18 -13.59
N GLN A 29 -5.76 -7.26 -14.08
CA GLN A 29 -6.54 -7.28 -15.32
C GLN A 29 -7.78 -8.11 -15.11
N LEU A 30 -8.87 -7.75 -15.78
CA LEU A 30 -10.05 -8.59 -15.83
C LEU A 30 -9.76 -9.84 -16.65
N ASP A 31 -10.03 -11.00 -16.07
CA ASP A 31 -9.78 -12.33 -16.65
C ASP A 31 -11.08 -13.06 -17.02
N ALA A 32 -12.24 -12.48 -16.65
CA ALA A 32 -13.56 -12.97 -17.00
C ALA A 32 -14.55 -11.85 -17.32
N GLY A 33 -15.56 -12.17 -18.13
CA GLY A 33 -16.65 -11.27 -18.51
C GLY A 33 -16.38 -10.41 -19.76
N PRO A 34 -17.33 -9.51 -20.12
CA PRO A 34 -17.22 -8.70 -21.34
C PRO A 34 -16.01 -7.76 -21.40
N LEU A 35 -15.41 -7.43 -20.26
CA LEU A 35 -14.25 -6.54 -20.16
C LEU A 35 -12.92 -7.31 -20.03
N LEU A 36 -12.87 -8.58 -20.44
CA LEU A 36 -11.66 -9.40 -20.42
C LEU A 36 -10.47 -8.67 -21.07
N GLY A 37 -9.33 -8.69 -20.38
CA GLY A 37 -8.10 -8.01 -20.77
C GLY A 37 -8.01 -6.55 -20.34
N GLN A 38 -9.08 -5.95 -19.79
CA GLN A 38 -9.03 -4.58 -19.29
C GLN A 38 -8.20 -4.48 -18.02
N SER A 39 -7.15 -3.67 -18.07
CA SER A 39 -6.28 -3.41 -16.94
C SER A 39 -6.87 -2.41 -15.95
N PHE A 40 -6.50 -2.58 -14.69
CA PHE A 40 -6.70 -1.60 -13.63
C PHE A 40 -5.46 -1.51 -12.76
N SER A 41 -5.28 -0.37 -12.11
CA SER A 41 -4.15 -0.15 -11.23
C SER A 41 -4.49 0.90 -10.20
N GLY A 42 -3.83 0.84 -9.06
CA GLY A 42 -4.07 1.77 -8.00
C GLY A 42 -3.00 1.73 -6.92
N GLN A 43 -3.28 2.48 -5.87
CA GLN A 43 -2.43 2.65 -4.73
C GLN A 43 -3.27 2.89 -3.48
N TYR A 44 -2.80 2.38 -2.36
CA TYR A 44 -3.45 2.53 -1.07
C TYR A 44 -2.43 2.65 0.05
N SER A 45 -2.91 3.14 1.19
CA SER A 45 -2.15 3.13 2.43
C SER A 45 -3.05 2.88 3.62
N TYR A 46 -2.48 2.35 4.70
CA TYR A 46 -3.11 2.23 6.02
C TYR A 46 -2.10 2.55 7.11
N ALA A 47 -2.58 2.80 8.33
CA ALA A 47 -1.71 2.99 9.49
C ALA A 47 -1.28 1.62 10.04
N ASP A 48 -0.03 1.21 9.82
CA ASP A 48 0.46 -0.11 10.20
C ASP A 48 0.50 -0.34 11.72
N ALA A 49 0.69 0.73 12.49
CA ALA A 49 0.72 0.71 13.95
C ALA A 49 -0.62 0.24 14.57
N ALA A 50 -1.69 0.20 13.77
CA ALA A 50 -2.98 -0.34 14.17
C ALA A 50 -3.08 -1.87 14.01
N LEU A 51 -2.12 -2.53 13.33
CA LEU A 51 -2.10 -3.98 13.13
C LEU A 51 -1.57 -4.70 14.37
N GLY A 52 -2.41 -5.50 15.01
CA GLY A 52 -2.06 -6.37 16.13
C GLY A 52 -1.36 -7.68 15.70
N GLY A 53 -1.62 -8.13 14.47
CA GLY A 53 -1.02 -9.34 13.88
C GLY A 53 -1.66 -10.65 14.35
N VAL A 54 -2.84 -10.62 14.96
CA VAL A 54 -3.52 -11.79 15.53
C VAL A 54 -5.03 -11.70 15.33
N GLY A 55 -5.64 -12.83 14.95
CA GLY A 55 -7.08 -12.89 14.65
C GLY A 55 -7.44 -12.16 13.35
N SER A 56 -8.74 -11.89 13.18
CA SER A 56 -9.25 -11.15 12.03
C SER A 56 -9.19 -9.65 12.29
N GLU A 57 -8.55 -8.91 11.39
CA GLU A 57 -8.34 -7.47 11.52
C GLU A 57 -8.69 -6.75 10.21
N SER A 58 -9.45 -5.67 10.30
CA SER A 58 -9.80 -4.81 9.15
C SER A 58 -9.34 -3.39 9.46
N LEU A 59 -8.29 -2.95 8.77
CA LEU A 59 -7.71 -1.61 8.96
C LEU A 59 -8.25 -0.65 7.91
N SER A 60 -8.86 0.45 8.37
CA SER A 60 -9.33 1.50 7.46
C SER A 60 -8.19 2.08 6.63
N LEU A 61 -8.43 2.26 5.34
CA LEU A 61 -7.46 2.87 4.43
C LEU A 61 -7.34 4.37 4.71
N THR A 62 -6.11 4.86 4.80
CA THR A 62 -5.78 6.29 4.95
C THR A 62 -5.66 7.00 3.60
N SER A 63 -5.33 6.26 2.53
CA SER A 63 -5.43 6.70 1.15
C SER A 63 -5.85 5.53 0.26
N PHE A 64 -6.58 5.84 -0.80
CA PHE A 64 -6.97 4.87 -1.84
C PHE A 64 -7.21 5.60 -3.16
N SER A 65 -6.67 5.05 -4.24
CA SER A 65 -6.92 5.44 -5.62
C SER A 65 -6.90 4.20 -6.48
N LEU A 66 -7.91 4.05 -7.32
CA LEU A 66 -8.02 3.00 -8.33
C LEU A 66 -8.37 3.64 -9.67
N SER A 67 -7.53 3.42 -10.68
CA SER A 67 -7.82 3.78 -12.06
C SER A 67 -8.37 2.58 -12.81
N PHE A 68 -9.58 2.72 -13.34
CA PHE A 68 -10.23 1.70 -14.17
C PHE A 68 -11.23 2.34 -15.13
N LEU A 69 -11.23 1.93 -16.40
CA LEU A 69 -12.10 2.46 -17.48
C LEU A 69 -12.07 4.00 -17.61
N GLY A 70 -10.93 4.63 -17.33
CA GLY A 70 -10.79 6.09 -17.38
C GLY A 70 -11.41 6.82 -16.17
N HIS A 71 -11.94 6.10 -15.19
CA HIS A 71 -12.40 6.65 -13.92
C HIS A 71 -11.34 6.45 -12.83
N ASN A 72 -11.26 7.41 -11.90
CA ASN A 72 -10.46 7.29 -10.69
C ASN A 72 -11.40 7.16 -9.49
N TYR A 73 -11.42 5.99 -8.88
CA TYR A 73 -12.18 5.68 -7.68
C TYR A 73 -11.33 5.97 -6.45
N GLY A 74 -11.82 6.81 -5.53
CA GLY A 74 -11.14 7.16 -4.30
C GLY A 74 -11.95 6.82 -3.05
N LEU A 75 -11.41 7.20 -1.89
CA LEU A 75 -12.07 7.05 -0.59
C LEU A 75 -13.44 7.76 -0.53
N ALA A 76 -13.55 8.94 -1.15
CA ALA A 76 -14.77 9.74 -1.14
C ALA A 76 -15.90 9.14 -2.00
N ASP A 77 -15.57 8.25 -2.93
CA ASP A 77 -16.54 7.58 -3.80
C ASP A 77 -17.07 6.29 -3.18
N ALA A 78 -16.45 5.80 -2.09
CA ALA A 78 -16.76 4.51 -1.51
C ALA A 78 -18.14 4.51 -0.86
N SER A 79 -18.91 3.44 -1.10
CA SER A 79 -20.21 3.20 -0.47
C SER A 79 -20.09 2.73 0.98
N LEU A 80 -18.94 2.14 1.34
CA LEU A 80 -18.56 1.73 2.69
C LEU A 80 -17.11 2.15 2.96
N ALA A 81 -16.73 2.26 4.24
CA ALA A 81 -15.36 2.58 4.62
C ALA A 81 -14.40 1.50 4.09
N PRO A 82 -13.46 1.82 3.18
CA PRO A 82 -12.55 0.83 2.61
C PRO A 82 -11.54 0.32 3.64
N THR A 83 -11.21 -0.98 3.56
CA THR A 83 -10.27 -1.62 4.49
C THR A 83 -9.20 -2.45 3.78
N ALA A 84 -8.06 -2.57 4.44
CA ALA A 84 -7.08 -3.64 4.24
C ALA A 84 -7.38 -4.73 5.27
N ASP A 85 -7.64 -5.95 4.81
CA ASP A 85 -8.06 -7.05 5.68
C ASP A 85 -6.91 -8.03 5.93
N PHE A 86 -6.84 -8.54 7.15
CA PHE A 86 -5.80 -9.43 7.64
C PHE A 86 -6.39 -10.57 8.47
N GLN A 87 -5.71 -11.72 8.43
CA GLN A 87 -5.93 -12.85 9.32
C GLN A 87 -4.59 -13.31 9.90
N ASP A 88 -4.44 -13.24 11.22
CA ASP A 88 -3.20 -13.64 11.93
C ASP A 88 -1.94 -12.99 11.31
N GLY A 89 -2.06 -11.70 10.94
CA GLY A 89 -1.01 -10.93 10.28
C GLY A 89 -0.82 -11.21 8.79
N VAL A 90 -1.53 -12.19 8.22
CA VAL A 90 -1.54 -12.46 6.77
C VAL A 90 -2.49 -11.49 6.10
N PHE A 91 -1.99 -10.76 5.10
CA PHE A 91 -2.81 -9.86 4.31
C PHE A 91 -3.72 -10.63 3.35
N LEU A 92 -5.04 -10.39 3.45
CA LEU A 92 -6.07 -11.05 2.66
C LEU A 92 -6.48 -10.25 1.42
N GLY A 93 -6.34 -8.93 1.43
CA GLY A 93 -6.78 -8.11 0.31
C GLY A 93 -7.36 -6.76 0.72
N LEU A 94 -7.98 -6.12 -0.26
CA LEU A 94 -8.70 -4.87 -0.10
C LEU A 94 -10.20 -5.12 -0.18
N SER A 95 -10.93 -4.55 0.78
CA SER A 95 -12.38 -4.39 0.71
C SER A 95 -12.70 -2.96 0.30
N TYR A 96 -13.26 -2.82 -0.92
CA TYR A 96 -13.70 -1.55 -1.46
C TYR A 96 -15.01 -1.74 -2.19
N GLN A 97 -15.96 -0.84 -2.00
CA GLN A 97 -17.24 -0.88 -2.70
C GLN A 97 -17.59 0.50 -3.24
N TYR A 98 -17.97 0.54 -4.51
CA TYR A 98 -18.54 1.70 -5.18
C TYR A 98 -19.85 1.29 -5.85
N ALA A 99 -20.86 2.13 -5.74
CA ALA A 99 -22.13 1.96 -6.41
C ALA A 99 -22.63 3.30 -6.94
N SER A 100 -23.08 3.29 -8.18
CA SER A 100 -23.76 4.40 -8.83
C SER A 100 -25.00 3.90 -9.58
N PRO A 101 -25.86 4.79 -10.10
CA PRO A 101 -26.98 4.38 -10.94
C PRO A 101 -26.56 3.60 -12.20
N THR A 102 -25.30 3.68 -12.63
CA THR A 102 -24.81 3.11 -13.89
C THR A 102 -23.86 1.94 -13.72
N ALA A 103 -23.21 1.78 -12.56
CA ALA A 103 -22.28 0.68 -12.33
C ALA A 103 -22.03 0.41 -10.85
N GLN A 104 -21.54 -0.80 -10.57
CA GLN A 104 -20.98 -1.20 -9.29
C GLN A 104 -19.56 -1.71 -9.48
N LEU A 105 -18.68 -1.38 -8.54
CA LEU A 105 -17.32 -1.89 -8.46
C LEU A 105 -17.07 -2.40 -7.04
N ASN A 106 -16.55 -3.62 -6.93
CA ASN A 106 -16.23 -4.23 -5.65
C ASN A 106 -14.82 -4.81 -5.73
N MET A 107 -13.99 -4.51 -4.73
CA MET A 107 -12.80 -5.30 -4.43
C MET A 107 -13.14 -6.17 -3.23
N THR A 108 -12.76 -7.44 -3.31
CA THR A 108 -13.04 -8.42 -2.27
C THR A 108 -11.74 -9.10 -1.88
N SER A 109 -11.50 -9.13 -0.58
CA SER A 109 -10.38 -9.82 0.03
C SER A 109 -10.51 -11.33 -0.16
N GLY A 110 -9.37 -12.00 -0.23
CA GLY A 110 -9.25 -13.43 -0.32
C GLY A 110 -9.56 -14.14 1.01
N SER A 111 -9.55 -15.47 0.97
CA SER A 111 -9.97 -16.32 2.09
C SER A 111 -8.81 -16.65 3.05
N PHE A 112 -7.60 -16.81 2.50
CA PHE A 112 -6.41 -17.23 3.25
C PHE A 112 -5.24 -16.26 3.07
N ASP A 113 -5.14 -15.66 1.90
CA ASP A 113 -4.16 -14.66 1.53
C ASP A 113 -4.73 -13.82 0.38
N ALA A 114 -3.93 -12.92 -0.21
CA ALA A 114 -4.39 -12.07 -1.31
C ALA A 114 -4.42 -12.76 -2.69
N SER A 115 -4.10 -14.05 -2.81
CA SER A 115 -4.03 -14.74 -4.11
C SER A 115 -5.40 -15.03 -4.73
N ASP A 116 -6.45 -15.15 -3.91
CA ASP A 116 -7.84 -15.28 -4.35
C ASP A 116 -8.64 -13.98 -4.23
N ALA A 117 -7.97 -12.87 -3.87
CA ALA A 117 -8.58 -11.55 -3.87
C ALA A 117 -8.87 -11.08 -5.30
N TYR A 118 -10.00 -10.42 -5.51
CA TYR A 118 -10.46 -10.04 -6.85
C TYR A 118 -11.17 -8.70 -6.89
N LEU A 119 -11.19 -8.11 -8.08
CA LEU A 119 -12.03 -6.98 -8.45
C LEU A 119 -13.20 -7.46 -9.29
N LYS A 120 -14.36 -6.86 -9.07
CA LYS A 120 -15.61 -7.13 -9.76
C LYS A 120 -16.21 -5.83 -10.24
N TYR A 121 -16.56 -5.76 -11.52
CA TYR A 121 -17.24 -4.62 -12.12
C TYR A 121 -18.53 -5.07 -12.80
N GLN A 122 -19.62 -4.39 -12.48
CA GLN A 122 -20.94 -4.69 -13.05
C GLN A 122 -21.62 -3.39 -13.51
N PRO A 123 -21.79 -3.19 -14.82
CA PRO A 123 -22.64 -2.11 -15.32
C PRO A 123 -24.13 -2.45 -15.11
N THR A 124 -24.97 -1.45 -14.85
CA THR A 124 -26.41 -1.64 -14.52
C THR A 124 -27.19 -2.44 -15.57
N SER A 125 -26.83 -2.30 -16.84
CA SER A 125 -27.49 -2.98 -17.97
C SER A 125 -26.60 -4.01 -18.67
N GLY A 126 -25.57 -4.54 -18.01
CA GLY A 126 -24.64 -5.49 -18.63
C GLY A 126 -24.23 -6.64 -17.73
N ILE A 127 -23.34 -7.45 -18.28
CA ILE A 127 -22.80 -8.64 -17.62
C ILE A 127 -21.60 -8.22 -16.78
N GLU A 128 -21.50 -8.82 -15.60
CA GLU A 128 -20.37 -8.66 -14.70
C GLU A 128 -19.05 -9.09 -15.35
N SER A 129 -17.97 -8.41 -14.98
CA SER A 129 -16.60 -8.82 -15.27
C SER A 129 -15.80 -8.87 -13.97
N SER A 130 -14.84 -9.79 -13.88
CA SER A 130 -13.99 -9.98 -12.71
C SER A 130 -12.54 -10.18 -13.10
N GLY A 131 -11.63 -9.95 -12.15
CA GLY A 131 -10.21 -10.18 -12.33
C GLY A 131 -9.42 -10.17 -11.04
N ALA A 132 -8.35 -10.95 -11.01
CA ALA A 132 -7.39 -10.93 -9.92
C ALA A 132 -6.51 -9.66 -9.96
N TYR A 133 -5.90 -9.35 -8.82
CA TYR A 133 -4.88 -8.30 -8.71
C TYR A 133 -3.72 -8.74 -7.83
N ALA A 134 -2.55 -8.16 -8.09
CA ALA A 134 -1.36 -8.36 -7.29
C ALA A 134 -0.98 -7.05 -6.58
N ILE A 135 -0.40 -7.19 -5.39
CA ILE A 135 0.07 -6.08 -4.58
C ILE A 135 1.59 -6.06 -4.55
N SER A 136 2.16 -4.88 -4.69
CA SER A 136 3.58 -4.62 -4.53
C SER A 136 3.79 -3.53 -3.49
N ALA A 137 4.60 -3.82 -2.47
CA ALA A 137 5.04 -2.82 -1.52
C ALA A 137 5.85 -1.73 -2.22
N VAL A 138 5.62 -0.47 -1.86
CA VAL A 138 6.42 0.66 -2.36
C VAL A 138 7.57 0.87 -1.38
N PRO A 139 8.85 0.79 -1.82
CA PRO A 139 9.98 1.02 -0.94
C PRO A 139 9.90 2.41 -0.29
N GLU A 140 9.93 2.44 1.03
CA GLU A 140 9.73 3.67 1.79
C GLU A 140 10.85 4.69 1.53
N PRO A 141 10.55 6.01 1.52
CA PRO A 141 11.57 7.05 1.38
C PRO A 141 12.67 6.99 2.45
N SER A 142 12.32 6.52 3.66
CA SER A 142 13.25 6.31 4.78
C SER A 142 14.29 5.24 4.45
N SER A 143 13.91 4.18 3.74
CA SER A 143 14.84 3.11 3.30
C SER A 143 15.88 3.65 2.32
N TRP A 144 15.47 4.57 1.43
CA TRP A 144 16.40 5.28 0.55
C TRP A 144 17.30 6.23 1.32
N ALA A 145 16.75 6.99 2.26
CA ALA A 145 17.52 7.91 3.09
C ALA A 145 18.55 7.17 3.95
N LEU A 146 18.20 6.02 4.54
CA LEU A 146 19.11 5.16 5.29
C LEU A 146 20.18 4.53 4.39
N SER A 147 19.80 4.10 3.19
CA SER A 147 20.76 3.59 2.19
C SER A 147 21.75 4.68 1.77
N LEU A 148 21.27 5.89 1.50
CA LEU A 148 22.09 7.07 1.21
C LEU A 148 22.98 7.46 2.40
N ALA A 149 22.44 7.47 3.61
CA ALA A 149 23.20 7.76 4.82
C ALA A 149 24.30 6.71 5.05
N GLY A 150 24.00 5.43 4.84
CA GLY A 150 24.98 4.34 4.89
C GLY A 150 26.08 4.52 3.85
N LEU A 151 25.73 4.84 2.60
CA LEU A 151 26.70 5.11 1.54
C LEU A 151 27.58 6.33 1.83
N LEU A 152 27.00 7.42 2.34
CA LEU A 152 27.74 8.61 2.76
C LEU A 152 28.71 8.29 3.91
N ALA A 153 28.29 7.50 4.90
CA ALA A 153 29.13 7.07 6.00
C ALA A 153 30.31 6.21 5.52
N LEU A 154 30.06 5.27 4.60
CA LEU A 154 31.10 4.44 3.98
C LEU A 154 32.09 5.31 3.17
N GLY A 155 31.59 6.26 2.38
CA GLY A 155 32.43 7.19 1.62
C GLY A 155 33.35 8.04 2.50
N MET A 156 32.85 8.52 3.64
CA MET A 156 33.68 9.25 4.61
C MET A 156 34.73 8.35 5.26
N LEU A 157 34.42 7.09 5.57
CA LEU A 157 35.38 6.14 6.14
C LEU A 157 36.51 5.82 5.16
N VAL A 158 36.20 5.60 3.87
CA VAL A 158 37.23 5.34 2.85
C VAL A 158 38.14 6.55 2.65
N ARG A 159 37.57 7.76 2.57
CA ARG A 159 38.35 9.00 2.41
C ARG A 159 39.33 9.23 3.56
N ARG A 160 38.96 8.83 4.79
CA ARG A 160 39.81 8.93 5.98
C ARG A 160 40.95 7.91 6.04
N ARG A 161 40.93 6.88 5.19
CA ARG A 161 42.01 5.86 5.11
C ARG A 161 43.05 6.19 4.04
N GLN A 162 42.74 7.12 3.13
CA GLN A 162 43.65 7.57 2.07
C GLN A 162 44.34 8.92 2.37
N ALA A 163 43.94 9.60 3.45
CA ALA A 163 44.59 10.79 4.00
C ALA A 163 45.38 10.41 5.25
#